data_AF-X1RNS1-F1
#
_entry.id   AF-X1RNS1-F1
#
_cell.length_a   1.000
_cell.length_b   1.000
_cell.length_c   1.000
_cell.angle_alpha   90.00
_cell.angle_beta   90.00
_cell.angle_gamma   90.00
#
_symmetry.space_group_name_H-M   'P 1'
#
loop_
_entity.id
_entity.type
_entity.pdbx_description
1 polymer ?
#
loop_
_entity_poly.entity_id
_entity_poly.type
_entity_poly.pdbx_seq_one_letter_code
_entity_poly.pdbx_strand_id
1 'polypeptide(L)'
;SIGIPTIVLAQNERELLHTFANEENGFLNLGLGYNVSNDTIRKCLEKLILNYEFRNNLTNRMLEKNLRNGINKVIDLIFSHYEKYIKAVNL
;
A
#
# COMPACT_ATOMS: atom_id res chain seq x y z
N SER A 1 -7.90 4.93 4.10
CA SER A 1 -7.30 5.57 2.92
C SER A 1 -8.17 6.75 2.49
N ILE A 2 -7.65 7.68 1.69
CA ILE A 2 -8.42 8.77 1.06
C ILE A 2 -8.82 8.45 -0.39
N GLY A 3 -8.44 7.28 -0.92
CA GLY A 3 -8.94 6.76 -2.20
C GLY A 3 -8.39 7.44 -3.45
N ILE A 4 -7.24 8.10 -3.36
CA ILE A 4 -6.64 8.84 -4.49
C ILE A 4 -5.65 7.94 -5.24
N PRO A 5 -5.93 7.56 -6.50
CA PRO A 5 -5.02 6.75 -7.30
C PRO A 5 -3.65 7.40 -7.40
N THR A 6 -2.60 6.64 -7.13
CA THR A 6 -1.26 7.17 -6.92
C THR A 6 -0.26 6.40 -7.78
N ILE A 7 0.57 7.14 -8.53
CA ILE A 7 1.75 6.58 -9.21
C ILE A 7 2.91 6.61 -8.22
N VAL A 8 3.62 5.49 -8.10
CA VAL A 8 4.75 5.32 -7.18
C VAL A 8 6.02 5.05 -7.98
N LEU A 9 7.08 5.77 -7.63
CA LEU A 9 8.43 5.60 -8.14
C LEU A 9 9.35 5.36 -6.94
N ALA A 10 10.05 4.24 -6.91
CA ALA A 10 11.02 3.92 -5.88
C ALA A 10 12.30 4.72 -6.10
N GLN A 11 12.83 5.35 -5.06
CA GLN A 11 14.06 6.12 -5.16
C GLN A 11 15.30 5.21 -5.22
N ASN A 12 15.23 4.02 -4.62
CA ASN A 12 16.33 3.08 -4.51
C ASN A 12 15.81 1.63 -4.42
N GLU A 13 16.71 0.65 -4.51
CA GLU A 13 16.35 -0.78 -4.52
C GLU A 13 15.71 -1.24 -3.22
N ARG A 14 16.08 -0.66 -2.08
CA ARG A 14 15.45 -0.97 -0.79
C ARG A 14 13.96 -0.63 -0.82
N GLU A 15 13.58 0.45 -1.51
CA GLU A 15 12.18 0.86 -1.61
C GLU A 15 11.33 -0.04 -2.52
N LEU A 16 11.93 -0.78 -3.46
CA LEU A 16 11.22 -1.79 -4.24
C LEU A 16 10.66 -2.93 -3.37
N LEU A 17 11.28 -3.17 -2.21
CA LEU A 17 10.83 -4.20 -1.26
C LEU A 17 9.54 -3.80 -0.54
N HIS A 18 9.09 -2.55 -0.63
CA HIS A 18 7.81 -2.13 -0.06
C HIS A 18 6.64 -2.69 -0.86
N THR A 19 6.16 -3.87 -0.46
CA THR A 19 5.09 -4.62 -1.15
C THR A 19 3.72 -3.95 -1.11
N PHE A 20 3.51 -2.94 -0.26
CA PHE A 20 2.21 -2.29 -0.12
C PHE A 20 1.84 -1.42 -1.33
N ALA A 21 2.82 -0.72 -1.92
CA ALA A 21 2.60 0.12 -3.08
C ALA A 21 2.49 -0.74 -4.35
N ASN A 22 1.36 -1.40 -4.56
CA ASN A 22 1.08 -2.25 -5.71
C ASN A 22 -0.36 -2.04 -6.23
N GLU A 23 -0.66 -2.64 -7.38
CA GLU A 23 -1.96 -2.45 -8.06
C GLU A 23 -3.14 -3.07 -7.30
N GLU A 24 -2.92 -4.15 -6.55
CA GLU A 24 -3.94 -4.78 -5.70
C GLU A 24 -4.38 -3.86 -4.55
N ASN A 25 -3.48 -2.99 -4.10
CA ASN A 25 -3.76 -1.96 -3.10
C ASN A 25 -4.12 -0.60 -3.73
N GLY A 26 -4.26 -0.54 -5.07
CA GLY A 26 -4.69 0.63 -5.82
C GLY A 26 -3.57 1.59 -6.24
N PHE A 27 -2.30 1.20 -6.10
CA PHE A 27 -1.14 1.99 -6.54
C PHE A 27 -0.62 1.53 -7.90
N LEU A 28 -0.15 2.46 -8.71
CA LEU A 28 0.59 2.16 -9.94
C LEU A 28 2.08 2.29 -9.65
N ASN A 29 2.72 1.18 -9.31
CA ASN A 29 4.15 1.16 -9.05
C ASN A 29 4.92 0.95 -10.35
N LEU A 30 5.72 1.95 -10.71
CA LEU A 30 6.55 1.93 -11.92
C LEU A 30 7.97 1.43 -11.67
N GLY A 31 8.30 1.08 -10.42
CA GLY A 31 9.62 0.59 -10.03
C GLY A 31 10.62 1.72 -9.76
N LEU A 32 11.91 1.44 -9.99
CA LEU A 32 13.00 2.39 -9.74
C LEU A 32 12.87 3.61 -10.62
N GLY A 33 12.67 4.78 -10.02
CA GLY A 33 12.35 6.02 -10.74
C GLY A 33 13.39 6.41 -11.77
N TYR A 34 14.68 6.15 -11.51
CA TYR A 34 15.77 6.44 -12.45
C TYR A 34 15.80 5.50 -13.67
N ASN A 35 15.10 4.36 -13.61
CA ASN A 35 14.92 3.44 -14.74
C ASN A 35 13.62 3.69 -15.51
N VAL A 36 12.77 4.62 -15.05
CA VAL A 36 11.48 4.92 -15.67
C VAL A 36 11.62 6.12 -16.59
N SER A 37 11.24 5.95 -17.85
CA SER A 37 11.28 7.04 -18.83
C SER A 37 10.15 8.06 -18.62
N ASN A 38 10.37 9.30 -19.02
CA ASN A 38 9.33 10.33 -19.01
C ASN A 38 8.09 9.94 -19.84
N ASP A 39 8.27 9.22 -20.96
CA ASP A 39 7.15 8.74 -21.77
C ASP A 39 6.31 7.68 -21.04
N THR A 40 6.95 6.81 -20.25
CA THR A 40 6.25 5.85 -19.39
C THR A 40 5.40 6.58 -18.35
N ILE A 41 5.94 7.59 -17.68
CA ILE A 41 5.21 8.41 -16.70
C ILE A 41 4.03 9.11 -17.37
N ARG A 42 4.26 9.74 -18.53
CA ARG A 42 3.22 10.42 -19.31
C ARG A 42 2.07 9.46 -19.66
N LYS A 43 2.37 8.30 -20.23
CA LYS A 43 1.35 7.30 -20.61
C LYS A 43 0.56 6.81 -19.40
N CYS A 44 1.22 6.61 -18.25
CA CYS A 44 0.55 6.18 -17.03
C CYS A 44 -0.40 7.27 -16.49
N LEU A 45 0.06 8.53 -16.51
CA LEU A 45 -0.75 9.68 -16.14
C LEU A 45 -1.94 9.89 -17.08
N GLU A 46 -1.71 9.80 -18.40
CA GLU A 46 -2.78 9.87 -19.42
C GLU A 46 -3.83 8.78 -19.18
N LYS A 47 -3.40 7.54 -18.88
CA LYS A 47 -4.33 6.45 -18.53
C LYS A 47 -5.17 6.80 -17.31
N LEU A 48 -4.57 7.35 -16.24
CA LEU A 48 -5.32 7.77 -15.05
C LEU A 48 -6.30 8.90 -15.32
N ILE A 49 -5.97 9.85 -16.21
CA ILE A 49 -6.82 10.99 -16.54
C ILE A 49 -8.00 10.53 -17.43
N LEU A 50 -7.69 9.82 -18.50
CA LEU A 50 -8.63 9.50 -19.58
C LEU A 50 -9.52 8.30 -19.25
N ASN A 51 -9.03 7.33 -18.47
CA ASN A 51 -9.80 6.13 -18.14
C ASN A 51 -10.44 6.24 -16.75
N TYR A 52 -11.69 6.72 -16.72
CA TYR A 52 -12.48 6.85 -15.49
C TYR A 52 -12.66 5.52 -14.76
N GLU A 53 -13.00 4.45 -15.47
CA GLU A 53 -13.28 3.14 -14.87
C GLU A 53 -12.04 2.58 -14.18
N PHE A 54 -10.90 2.66 -14.84
CA PHE A 54 -9.62 2.26 -14.27
C PHE A 54 -9.28 3.07 -13.02
N ARG A 55 -9.45 4.39 -13.07
CA ARG A 55 -9.25 5.28 -11.92
C ARG A 55 -10.18 4.91 -10.76
N ASN A 56 -11.46 4.66 -11.03
CA ASN A 56 -12.45 4.27 -10.04
C ASN A 56 -12.13 2.92 -9.39
N ASN A 57 -11.64 1.96 -10.17
CA ASN A 57 -11.20 0.66 -9.66
C ASN A 57 -10.05 0.80 -8.64
N LEU A 58 -9.04 1.61 -8.95
CA LEU A 58 -7.92 1.88 -8.05
C LEU A 58 -8.37 2.59 -6.76
N THR A 59 -9.27 3.57 -6.88
CA THR A 59 -9.89 4.25 -5.74
C THR A 59 -10.58 3.26 -4.80
N ASN A 60 -11.41 2.37 -5.35
CA ASN A 60 -12.14 1.37 -4.55
C ASN A 60 -11.17 0.43 -3.82
N ARG A 61 -10.17 -0.11 -4.53
CA ARG A 61 -9.11 -0.96 -3.92
C ARG A 61 -8.41 -0.26 -2.77
N MET A 62 -8.11 1.04 -2.91
CA MET A 62 -7.49 1.82 -1.85
C MET A 62 -8.42 2.00 -0.64
N LEU A 63 -9.70 2.28 -0.86
CA LEU A 63 -10.68 2.53 0.19
C LEU A 63 -11.01 1.26 0.99
N GLU A 64 -10.99 0.10 0.34
CA GLU A 64 -11.16 -1.22 0.98
C GLU A 64 -10.07 -1.51 2.03
N LYS A 65 -8.87 -0.93 1.88
CA LYS A 65 -7.78 -1.13 2.85
C LYS A 65 -8.03 -0.30 4.11
N ASN A 66 -8.47 -0.98 5.18
CA ASN A 66 -8.57 -0.39 6.51
C ASN A 66 -7.19 -0.26 7.17
N LEU A 67 -6.54 0.88 6.93
CA LEU A 67 -5.27 1.26 7.57
C LEU A 67 -5.44 1.96 8.92
N ARG A 68 -6.66 2.40 9.28
CA ARG A 68 -6.89 3.20 10.49
C ARG A 68 -6.74 2.38 11.78
N ASN A 69 -7.08 1.10 11.72
CA ASN A 69 -7.10 0.24 12.91
C ASN A 69 -5.79 -0.53 13.12
N GLY A 70 -4.72 -0.21 12.38
CA GLY A 70 -3.46 -0.96 12.44
C GLY A 70 -2.82 -0.94 13.83
N ILE A 71 -2.77 0.24 14.47
CA ILE A 71 -2.18 0.40 15.81
C ILE A 71 -2.93 -0.43 16.84
N ASN A 72 -4.27 -0.37 16.84
CA ASN A 72 -5.08 -1.14 17.79
C ASN A 72 -4.84 -2.64 17.63
N LYS A 73 -4.77 -3.15 16.40
CA LYS A 73 -4.44 -4.56 16.14
C LYS A 73 -3.08 -4.96 16.71
N VAL A 74 -2.08 -4.09 16.61
CA VAL A 74 -0.74 -4.35 17.17
C VAL A 74 -0.80 -4.39 18.70
N ILE A 75 -1.50 -3.44 19.31
CA ILE A 75 -1.72 -3.39 20.77
C ILE A 75 -2.41 -4.67 21.24
N ASP A 76 -3.49 -5.07 20.58
CA ASP A 76 -4.24 -6.30 20.89
C ASP A 76 -3.34 -7.53 20.77
N LEU A 77 -2.48 -7.59 19.74
CA LEU A 77 -1.55 -8.68 19.54
C LEU A 77 -0.52 -8.77 20.68
N ILE A 78 0.04 -7.63 21.10
CA ILE A 78 1.03 -7.55 22.18
C ILE A 78 0.40 -8.04 23.49
N PHE A 79 -0.76 -7.50 23.87
CA PHE A 79 -1.43 -7.89 25.11
C PHE A 79 -1.84 -9.36 25.08
N SER A 80 -2.37 -9.85 23.95
CA SER A 80 -2.73 -11.27 23.80
C SER A 80 -1.54 -12.21 23.99
N HIS A 81 -0.36 -11.86 23.47
CA HIS A 81 0.85 -12.67 23.66
C HIS A 81 1.37 -12.58 25.09
N TYR A 82 1.35 -11.39 25.69
CA TYR A 82 1.77 -11.19 27.07
C TYR A 82 0.89 -12.00 28.05
N GLU A 83 -0.42 -11.98 27.89
CA GLU A 83 -1.35 -12.76 28.73
C GLU A 83 -1.11 -14.26 28.62
N LYS A 84 -0.85 -14.77 27.40
CA LYS A 84 -0.50 -16.18 27.19
C LYS A 84 0.81 -16.55 27.88
N TYR A 85 1.83 -15.69 27.79
CA TYR A 85 3.10 -15.89 28.45
C TYR A 85 2.95 -15.96 29.97
N ILE A 86 2.24 -15.00 30.57
CA ILE A 86 2.00 -14.96 32.03
C ILE A 86 1.27 -16.22 32.51
N LYS A 87 0.26 -16.70 31.77
CA LYS A 87 -0.44 -17.96 32.11
C LYS A 87 0.48 -19.17 32.06
N ALA A 88 1.41 -19.22 31.10
CA ALA A 88 2.34 -20.35 30.95
C ALA A 88 3.44 -20.39 32.02
N VAL A 89 3.82 -19.24 32.59
CA VAL A 89 4.85 -19.14 33.63
C VAL A 89 4.28 -19.33 35.04
N ASN A 90 3.00 -19.04 35.25
CA ASN A 90 2.31 -19.17 36.56
C ASN A 90 1.61 -20.53 36.75
N LEU A 91 1.83 -21.50 35.85
CA LEU A 91 1.42 -22.90 35.92
C LEU A 91 2.67 -23.77 36.14
#